data_AF-A0A9D0YM35-F1
#
_entry.id   AF-A0A9D0YM35-F1
#
_cell.length_a   1.000
_cell.length_b   1.000
_cell.length_c   1.000
_cell.angle_alpha   90.00
_cell.angle_beta   90.00
_cell.angle_gamma   90.00
#
_symmetry.space_group_name_H-M   'P 1'
#
loop_
_entity.id
_entity.type
_entity.pdbx_description
1 polymer ?
#
loop_
_entity_poly.entity_id
_entity_poly.type
_entity_poly.pdbx_seq_one_letter_code
_entity_poly.pdbx_strand_id
1 'polypeptide(L)'
;MIIVVYYSILSIDEIKTIVLEEYILLCITTVLFLVFILFKLKLKNIDIIDFNVNNNISLKFTIGLFLVFQVVDYYYENGFIGMISQWFMYWVMGILSLLVITTINYYKNYKYFLNK
;
A
#
# COMPACT_ATOMS: atom_id res chain seq x y z
N MET A 1 -9.67 -10.03 -10.55
CA MET A 1 -8.69 -10.24 -11.65
C MET A 1 -7.40 -10.85 -11.13
N ILE A 2 -6.66 -10.20 -10.23
CA ILE A 2 -5.39 -10.75 -9.67
C ILE A 2 -5.55 -12.07 -8.93
N ILE A 3 -6.59 -12.21 -8.09
CA ILE A 3 -6.89 -13.48 -7.41
C ILE A 3 -7.06 -14.62 -8.42
N VAL A 4 -7.71 -14.37 -9.56
CA VAL A 4 -7.91 -15.36 -10.62
C VAL A 4 -6.58 -15.71 -11.29
N VAL A 5 -5.73 -14.71 -11.56
CA VAL A 5 -4.38 -14.91 -12.13
C VAL A 5 -3.52 -15.75 -11.19
N TYR A 6 -3.51 -15.42 -9.90
CA TYR A 6 -2.81 -16.20 -8.87
C TYR A 6 -3.31 -17.64 -8.81
N TYR A 7 -4.62 -17.87 -8.70
CA TYR A 7 -5.16 -19.24 -8.68
C TYR A 7 -4.95 -20.00 -10.01
N SER A 8 -4.77 -19.30 -11.13
CA SER A 8 -4.52 -19.94 -12.44
C SER A 8 -3.06 -20.28 -12.71
N ILE A 9 -2.12 -19.66 -11.99
CA ILE A 9 -0.67 -19.76 -12.25
C ILE A 9 0.08 -20.35 -11.06
N LEU A 10 -0.32 -19.99 -9.85
CA LEU A 10 0.30 -20.40 -8.59
C LEU A 10 -0.58 -21.43 -7.87
N SER A 11 0.07 -22.38 -7.22
CA SER A 11 -0.58 -23.33 -6.34
C SER A 11 -1.04 -22.66 -5.04
N ILE A 12 -2.02 -23.26 -4.36
CA ILE A 12 -2.53 -22.76 -3.08
C ILE A 12 -1.42 -22.68 -2.02
N ASP A 13 -0.47 -23.62 -2.04
CA ASP A 13 0.62 -23.66 -1.08
C ASP A 13 1.61 -22.51 -1.32
N GLU A 14 1.93 -22.18 -2.57
CA GLU A 14 2.75 -21.02 -2.92
C GLU A 14 2.09 -19.70 -2.49
N ILE A 15 0.77 -19.57 -2.69
CA ILE A 15 0.01 -18.38 -2.25
C ILE A 15 0.10 -18.21 -0.74
N LYS A 16 -0.03 -19.30 0.03
CA LYS A 16 0.10 -19.26 1.48
C LYS A 16 1.52 -18.87 1.91
N THR A 17 2.54 -19.42 1.26
CA THR A 17 3.93 -19.10 1.53
C THR A 17 4.20 -17.61 1.31
N ILE A 18 3.75 -17.04 0.18
CA ILE A 18 3.88 -15.60 -0.08
C ILE A 18 3.24 -14.76 1.04
N VAL A 19 2.04 -15.13 1.47
CA VAL A 19 1.35 -14.40 2.56
C VAL A 19 2.07 -14.55 3.90
N LEU A 20 2.63 -15.73 4.18
CA LEU A 20 3.35 -16.03 5.41
C LEU A 20 4.74 -15.38 5.45
N GLU A 21 5.44 -15.29 4.33
CA GLU A 21 6.73 -14.59 4.24
C GLU A 21 6.54 -13.10 4.54
N GLU A 22 5.41 -12.54 4.12
CA GLU A 22 5.11 -11.12 4.20
C GLU A 22 4.29 -10.72 5.44
N TYR A 23 4.23 -11.62 6.42
CA TYR A 23 3.45 -11.45 7.64
C TYR A 23 3.82 -10.20 8.43
N ILE A 24 5.11 -9.82 8.44
CA ILE A 24 5.59 -8.62 9.15
C ILE A 24 4.97 -7.38 8.51
N LEU A 25 4.96 -7.31 7.19
CA LEU A 25 4.39 -6.17 6.47
C LEU A 25 2.88 -6.07 6.70
N LEU A 26 2.17 -7.20 6.71
CA LEU A 26 0.75 -7.24 7.04
C LEU A 26 0.48 -6.76 8.47
N CYS A 27 1.33 -7.15 9.42
CA CYS A 27 1.25 -6.69 10.81
C CYS A 27 1.47 -5.18 10.92
N ILE A 28 2.52 -4.64 10.29
CA ILE A 28 2.81 -3.19 10.24
C ILE A 28 1.63 -2.43 9.62
N THR A 29 1.09 -2.93 8.52
CA THR A 29 -0.07 -2.33 7.83
C THR A 29 -1.28 -2.27 8.75
N THR A 30 -1.52 -3.35 9.51
CA THR A 30 -2.62 -3.43 10.48
C THR A 30 -2.43 -2.44 11.63
N VAL A 31 -1.22 -2.33 12.18
CA VAL A 31 -0.91 -1.35 13.25
C VAL A 31 -1.11 0.07 12.74
N LEU A 32 -0.62 0.40 11.54
CA LEU A 32 -0.83 1.71 10.93
C LEU A 32 -2.31 2.01 10.69
N PHE A 33 -3.08 1.00 10.28
CA PHE A 33 -4.53 1.14 10.14
C PHE A 33 -5.22 1.47 11.47
N LEU A 34 -4.78 0.87 12.58
CA LEU A 34 -5.29 1.23 13.92
C LEU A 34 -4.92 2.67 14.28
N VAL A 35 -3.68 3.10 14.02
CA VAL A 35 -3.25 4.49 14.24
C VAL A 35 -4.10 5.47 13.42
N PHE A 36 -4.36 5.15 12.16
CA PHE A 36 -5.25 5.91 11.29
C PHE A 36 -6.65 6.05 11.91
N ILE A 37 -7.25 4.94 12.37
CA ILE A 37 -8.57 4.95 13.02
C ILE A 37 -8.56 5.85 14.26
N LEU A 38 -7.51 5.79 15.09
CA LEU A 38 -7.40 6.62 16.29
C LEU A 38 -7.46 8.12 15.94
N PHE A 39 -6.69 8.57 14.94
CA PHE A 39 -6.75 9.97 14.52
C PHE A 39 -8.08 10.33 13.87
N LYS A 40 -8.66 9.42 13.08
CA LYS A 40 -9.97 9.63 12.46
C LYS A 40 -11.08 9.81 13.50
N LEU A 41 -11.04 9.05 14.58
CA LEU A 41 -12.00 9.19 15.69
C LEU A 41 -11.78 10.48 16.49
N LYS A 42 -10.52 10.88 16.73
CA LYS A 42 -10.21 12.15 17.42
C LYS A 42 -10.64 13.38 16.65
N LEU A 43 -10.58 13.32 15.32
CA LEU A 43 -10.98 14.40 14.42
C LEU A 43 -12.43 14.27 13.93
N LYS A 44 -13.24 13.43 14.60
CA LYS A 44 -14.64 13.24 14.25
C LYS A 44 -15.39 14.57 14.44
N ASN A 45 -16.08 15.02 13.40
CA ASN A 45 -16.82 16.29 13.31
C ASN A 45 -15.96 17.55 13.12
N ILE A 46 -14.69 17.40 12.75
CA ILE A 46 -13.80 18.50 12.40
C ILE A 46 -13.54 18.48 10.88
N ASP A 47 -13.61 19.64 10.24
CA ASP A 47 -13.29 19.77 8.82
C ASP A 47 -11.81 19.48 8.59
N ILE A 48 -11.53 18.48 7.76
CA ILE A 48 -10.18 18.03 7.46
C ILE A 48 -9.62 18.89 6.34
N ILE A 49 -8.53 19.58 6.63
CA ILE A 49 -7.75 20.32 5.64
C ILE A 49 -6.83 19.31 4.94
N ASP A 50 -6.86 19.28 3.61
CA ASP A 50 -5.88 18.51 2.84
C ASP A 50 -4.56 19.28 2.78
N PHE A 51 -3.53 18.78 3.45
CA PHE A 51 -2.18 19.35 3.42
C PHE A 51 -1.33 18.79 2.26
N ASN A 52 -1.89 17.93 1.41
CA ASN A 52 -1.19 17.21 0.34
C ASN A 52 -1.56 17.69 -1.08
N VAL A 53 -2.12 18.92 -1.19
CA VAL A 53 -2.72 19.51 -2.40
C VAL A 53 -1.83 19.48 -3.67
N ASN A 54 -0.51 19.38 -3.52
CA ASN A 54 0.44 19.40 -4.65
C ASN A 54 0.90 18.01 -5.13
N ASN A 55 0.34 16.92 -4.60
CA ASN A 55 0.83 15.57 -4.90
C ASN A 55 0.10 14.94 -6.11
N ASN A 56 0.13 15.63 -7.26
CA ASN A 56 -0.47 15.16 -8.51
C ASN A 56 0.52 14.27 -9.29
N ILE A 57 0.83 13.10 -8.74
CA ILE A 57 1.55 12.07 -9.51
C ILE A 57 0.64 11.63 -10.65
N SER A 58 1.06 11.85 -11.89
CA SER A 58 0.24 11.50 -13.06
C SER A 58 0.14 9.98 -13.21
N LEU A 59 -1.04 9.50 -13.60
CA LEU A 59 -1.27 8.07 -13.91
C LEU A 59 -0.29 7.54 -14.97
N LYS A 60 0.08 8.37 -15.95
CA LYS A 60 1.11 8.03 -16.96
C LYS A 60 2.45 7.71 -16.33
N PHE A 61 2.88 8.49 -15.35
CA PHE A 61 4.14 8.27 -14.64
C PHE A 61 4.08 7.00 -13.78
N THR A 62 2.97 6.77 -13.08
CA THR A 62 2.76 5.55 -12.29
C THR A 62 2.79 4.29 -13.15
N ILE A 63 2.14 4.30 -14.33
CA ILE A 63 2.18 3.19 -15.28
C ILE A 63 3.61 2.98 -15.81
N GLY A 64 4.33 4.08 -16.12
CA GLY A 64 5.72 4.01 -16.55
C GLY A 64 6.63 3.32 -15.51
N LEU A 65 6.53 3.73 -14.25
CA LEU A 65 7.23 3.08 -13.14
C LEU A 65 6.84 1.61 -12.99
N PHE A 66 5.54 1.30 -13.04
CA PHE A 66 5.05 -0.06 -12.94
C PHE A 66 5.66 -0.97 -14.01
N LEU A 67 5.70 -0.53 -15.28
CA LEU A 67 6.31 -1.29 -16.37
C LEU A 67 7.80 -1.52 -16.17
N VAL A 68 8.54 -0.53 -15.67
CA VAL A 68 9.97 -0.69 -15.36
C VAL A 68 10.17 -1.75 -14.27
N PHE A 69 9.37 -1.71 -13.21
CA PHE A 69 9.43 -2.73 -12.15
C PHE A 69 9.11 -4.13 -12.68
N GLN A 70 8.11 -4.28 -13.55
CA GLN A 70 7.81 -5.58 -14.16
C GLN A 70 9.01 -6.17 -14.93
N VAL A 71 9.74 -5.33 -15.66
CA VAL A 71 10.95 -5.78 -16.38
C VAL A 71 12.04 -6.20 -15.40
N VAL A 72 12.29 -5.40 -14.36
CA VAL A 72 13.30 -5.70 -13.34
C VAL A 72 12.96 -7.03 -12.65
N ASP A 73 11.74 -7.18 -12.17
CA ASP A 73 11.30 -8.38 -11.44
C ASP A 73 11.39 -9.63 -12.33
N TYR A 74 11.04 -9.53 -13.61
CA TYR A 74 11.19 -10.67 -14.52
C TYR A 74 12.63 -11.19 -14.58
N TYR A 75 13.63 -10.29 -14.55
CA TYR A 75 15.03 -10.69 -14.59
C TYR A 75 15.56 -11.22 -13.26
N TYR A 76 15.10 -10.69 -12.13
CA TYR A 76 15.63 -11.04 -10.81
C TYR A 76 14.83 -12.12 -10.07
N GLU A 77 13.53 -12.25 -10.36
CA GLU A 77 12.58 -13.10 -9.64
C GLU A 77 12.14 -14.29 -10.51
N ASN A 78 13.10 -15.08 -11.00
CA ASN A 78 12.85 -16.35 -11.71
C ASN A 78 11.81 -16.27 -12.85
N GLY A 79 11.82 -15.16 -13.61
CA GLY A 79 10.93 -14.96 -14.74
C GLY A 79 9.51 -14.61 -14.32
N PHE A 80 8.54 -15.14 -15.07
CA PHE A 80 7.15 -14.71 -14.95
C PHE A 80 6.49 -15.12 -13.62
N ILE A 81 6.88 -16.27 -13.06
CA ILE A 81 6.26 -16.81 -11.83
C ILE A 81 6.65 -15.97 -10.62
N GLY A 82 7.94 -15.65 -10.45
CA GLY A 82 8.35 -14.79 -9.33
C GLY A 82 7.99 -13.32 -9.56
N MET A 83 7.98 -12.84 -10.80
CA MET A 83 7.40 -11.51 -11.09
C MET A 83 5.93 -11.41 -10.62
N ILE A 84 5.12 -12.45 -10.86
CA ILE A 84 3.74 -12.48 -10.37
C ILE A 84 3.69 -12.63 -8.86
N SER A 85 4.55 -13.42 -8.22
CA SER A 85 4.51 -13.59 -6.76
C SER A 85 4.69 -12.26 -6.02
N GLN A 86 5.53 -11.35 -6.56
CA GLN A 86 5.77 -10.01 -6.01
C GLN A 86 4.57 -9.04 -6.12
N TRP A 87 3.57 -9.32 -6.97
CA TRP A 87 2.45 -8.40 -7.14
C TRP A 87 1.64 -8.18 -5.86
N PHE A 88 1.46 -9.22 -5.06
CA PHE A 88 0.80 -9.14 -3.76
C PHE A 88 1.50 -8.10 -2.87
N MET A 89 2.83 -8.11 -2.87
CA MET A 89 3.62 -7.17 -2.10
C MET A 89 3.48 -5.73 -2.57
N TYR A 90 3.42 -5.51 -3.88
CA TYR A 90 3.15 -4.18 -4.42
C TYR A 90 1.77 -3.65 -4.00
N TRP A 91 0.76 -4.51 -3.90
CA TRP A 91 -0.54 -4.11 -3.37
C TRP A 91 -0.49 -3.75 -1.90
N VAL A 92 0.16 -4.58 -1.07
CA VAL A 92 0.32 -4.29 0.36
C VAL A 92 1.09 -2.99 0.56
N MET A 93 2.19 -2.77 -0.16
CA MET A 93 2.97 -1.54 -0.14
C MET A 93 2.18 -0.32 -0.62
N GLY A 94 1.34 -0.48 -1.64
CA GLY A 94 0.44 0.59 -2.11
C GLY A 94 -0.57 1.00 -1.04
N ILE A 95 -1.21 0.02 -0.38
CA ILE A 95 -2.12 0.26 0.75
C ILE A 95 -1.38 0.92 1.91
N LEU A 96 -0.19 0.43 2.25
CA LEU A 96 0.66 0.98 3.29
C LEU A 96 1.00 2.46 3.01
N SER A 97 1.44 2.76 1.78
CA SER A 97 1.77 4.13 1.36
C SER A 97 0.56 5.06 1.48
N LEU A 98 -0.61 4.61 1.02
CA LEU A 98 -1.86 5.36 1.14
C LEU A 98 -2.24 5.59 2.61
N LEU A 99 -2.11 4.57 3.46
CA LEU A 99 -2.38 4.68 4.89
C LEU A 99 -1.41 5.65 5.57
N VAL A 100 -0.13 5.62 5.22
CA VAL A 100 0.86 6.55 5.77
C VAL A 100 0.55 7.99 5.37
N ILE A 101 0.30 8.25 4.08
CA ILE A 101 -0.02 9.59 3.58
C ILE A 101 -1.28 10.14 4.25
N THR A 102 -2.34 9.33 4.31
CA THR A 102 -3.59 9.73 4.96
C THR A 102 -3.40 9.96 6.45
N THR A 103 -2.74 9.04 7.17
CA THR A 103 -2.46 9.18 8.60
C THR A 103 -1.63 10.43 8.91
N ILE A 104 -0.62 10.74 8.10
CA ILE A 104 0.16 11.98 8.23
C ILE A 104 -0.74 13.20 8.06
N ASN A 105 -1.64 13.20 7.07
CA ASN A 105 -2.59 14.30 6.89
C ASN A 105 -3.51 14.48 8.11
N TYR A 106 -4.03 13.38 8.65
CA TYR A 106 -4.83 13.39 9.88
C TYR A 106 -4.02 13.88 11.10
N TYR A 107 -2.76 13.45 11.23
CA TYR A 107 -1.88 13.92 12.30
C TYR A 107 -1.60 15.43 12.21
N LYS A 108 -1.37 15.96 11.00
CA LYS A 108 -1.20 17.41 10.78
C LYS A 108 -2.45 18.18 11.17
N ASN A 109 -3.64 17.70 10.80
CA ASN A 109 -4.91 18.28 11.24
C ASN A 109 -5.02 18.26 12.77
N TYR A 110 -4.74 17.13 13.41
CA TYR A 110 -4.78 17.03 14.88
C TYR A 110 -3.88 18.06 15.56
N LYS A 111 -2.64 18.23 15.07
CA LYS A 111 -1.71 19.24 15.60
C LYS A 111 -2.19 20.67 15.34
N TYR A 112 -2.78 20.93 14.18
CA TYR A 112 -3.32 22.25 13.84
C TYR A 112 -4.46 22.67 14.79
N PHE A 113 -5.40 21.77 15.09
CA PHE A 113 -6.50 22.06 16.01
C PHE A 113 -6.10 22.07 17.48
N LEU A 114 -5.04 21.35 17.87
CA LEU A 114 -4.52 21.41 19.24
C LEU A 114 -3.82 22.76 19.54
N ASN A 115 -3.16 23.33 18.55
CA ASN A 115 -2.37 24.57 18.69
C ASN A 115 -3.17 25.85 18.43
N LYS A 116 -4.49 25.73 18.23
CA LYS A 116 -5.42 26.84 17.97
C LYS A 116 -6.29 27.06 19.20
#